data_AF-A0A7X4E025-F1
#
_entry.id   AF-A0A7X4E025-F1
#
_cell.length_a   1.000
_cell.length_b   1.000
_cell.length_c   1.000
_cell.angle_alpha   90.00
_cell.angle_beta   90.00
_cell.angle_gamma   90.00
#
_symmetry.space_group_name_H-M   'P 1'
#
loop_
_entity.id
_entity.type
_entity.pdbx_description
1 polymer ?
#
loop_
_entity_poly.entity_id
_entity_poly.type
_entity_poly.pdbx_seq_one_letter_code
_entity_poly.pdbx_strand_id
1 'polypeptide(L)'
;MPVEIKRDEHPDLWTAIEDQLVTKYAIDPAARGHGIYLVLWFGRGKTQRSPDGERPAKPEALEDRLRHALSSQQARKISVCVVDVSGR
;
A
#
# COMPACT_ATOMS: atom_id res chain seq x y z
N MET A 1 11.04 11.41 -5.46
CA MET A 1 10.60 10.14 -4.84
C MET A 1 9.13 9.94 -5.20
N PRO A 2 8.78 8.88 -5.93
CA PRO A 2 7.42 8.62 -6.36
C PRO A 2 6.50 8.24 -5.20
N VAL A 3 5.21 8.54 -5.37
CA VAL A 3 4.14 8.18 -4.44
C VAL A 3 3.01 7.55 -5.24
N GLU A 4 2.61 6.35 -4.87
CA GLU A 4 1.39 5.69 -5.37
C GLU A 4 0.34 5.73 -4.27
N ILE A 5 -0.87 6.19 -4.59
CA ILE A 5 -1.93 6.43 -3.60
C ILE A 5 -3.18 5.62 -3.95
N LYS A 6 -3.69 4.84 -3.00
CA LYS A 6 -4.97 4.11 -3.14
C LYS A 6 -5.96 4.47 -2.03
N ARG A 7 -7.25 4.23 -2.32
CA ARG A 7 -8.28 4.09 -1.28
C ARG A 7 -8.26 2.66 -0.75
N ASP A 8 -8.67 2.46 0.50
CA ASP A 8 -8.73 1.13 1.13
C ASP A 8 -9.69 0.14 0.42
N GLU A 9 -10.66 0.61 -0.34
CA GLU A 9 -11.56 -0.21 -1.17
C GLU A 9 -11.08 -0.42 -2.62
N HIS A 10 -9.91 0.10 -3.00
CA HIS A 10 -9.44 0.03 -4.39
C HIS A 10 -9.17 -1.43 -4.82
N PRO A 11 -9.57 -1.85 -6.03
CA PRO A 11 -9.38 -3.24 -6.48
C PRO A 11 -7.91 -3.69 -6.42
N ASP A 12 -7.00 -2.82 -6.86
CA ASP A 12 -5.55 -3.09 -6.91
C ASP A 12 -4.81 -2.88 -5.57
N LEU A 13 -5.51 -2.74 -4.43
CA LEU A 13 -4.89 -2.41 -3.14
C LEU A 13 -3.67 -3.27 -2.80
N TRP A 14 -3.73 -4.56 -3.12
CA TRP A 14 -2.71 -5.54 -2.76
C TRP A 14 -1.59 -5.68 -3.80
N THR A 15 -1.83 -5.30 -5.05
CA THR A 15 -0.87 -5.52 -6.14
C THR A 15 -0.20 -4.21 -6.60
N ALA A 16 -0.78 -3.06 -6.30
CA ALA A 16 -0.31 -1.77 -6.79
C ALA A 16 1.12 -1.39 -6.33
N ILE A 17 1.63 -1.97 -5.24
CA ILE A 17 3.05 -1.80 -4.87
C ILE A 17 3.95 -2.35 -5.99
N GLU A 18 3.68 -3.55 -6.48
CA GLU A 18 4.50 -4.19 -7.52
C GLU A 18 4.14 -3.66 -8.90
N ASP A 19 2.86 -3.78 -9.27
CA ASP A 19 2.37 -3.55 -10.64
C ASP A 19 2.42 -2.07 -11.05
N GLN A 20 2.47 -1.16 -10.08
CA GLN A 20 2.37 0.28 -10.31
C GLN A 20 3.56 1.01 -9.71
N LEU A 21 3.73 1.03 -8.38
CA LEU A 21 4.80 1.80 -7.73
C LEU A 21 6.19 1.34 -8.18
N VAL A 22 6.50 0.06 -8.02
CA VAL A 22 7.82 -0.50 -8.35
C VAL A 22 8.03 -0.50 -9.86
N THR A 23 7.13 -1.15 -10.59
CA THR A 23 7.30 -1.39 -12.03
C THR A 23 7.27 -0.11 -12.87
N LYS A 24 6.45 0.89 -12.52
CA LYS A 24 6.27 2.09 -13.36
C LYS A 24 7.08 3.29 -12.90
N TYR A 25 7.39 3.41 -11.61
CA TYR A 25 7.97 4.64 -11.06
C TYR A 25 9.27 4.44 -10.30
N ALA A 26 9.40 3.41 -9.46
CA ALA A 26 10.61 3.20 -8.66
C ALA A 26 11.80 2.71 -9.49
N ILE A 27 11.54 2.12 -10.67
CA ILE A 27 12.56 1.70 -11.63
C ILE A 27 13.34 2.88 -12.24
N ASP A 28 12.79 4.10 -12.19
CA ASP A 28 13.48 5.29 -12.67
C ASP A 28 14.84 5.46 -11.94
N PRO A 29 15.97 5.65 -12.68
CA PRO A 29 17.28 5.81 -12.07
C PRO A 29 17.37 6.94 -11.02
N ALA A 30 16.57 8.01 -11.17
CA ALA A 30 16.51 9.10 -10.21
C ALA A 30 15.76 8.70 -8.92
N ALA A 31 14.82 7.76 -9.00
CA ALA A 31 14.13 7.20 -7.84
C ALA A 31 15.00 6.19 -7.07
N ARG A 32 15.98 5.55 -7.73
CA ARG A 32 16.89 4.55 -7.12
C ARG A 32 16.13 3.44 -6.36
N GLY A 33 14.98 3.02 -6.89
CA GLY A 33 14.11 2.01 -6.26
C GLY A 33 13.28 2.51 -5.08
N HIS A 34 13.40 3.78 -4.66
CA HIS A 34 12.64 4.32 -3.54
C HIS A 34 11.22 4.75 -3.95
N GLY A 35 10.26 4.59 -3.04
CA GLY A 35 8.89 5.03 -3.26
C GLY A 35 8.05 4.99 -1.98
N ILE A 36 6.91 5.66 -2.01
CA ILE A 36 5.90 5.60 -0.94
C ILE A 36 4.63 4.98 -1.50
N TYR A 37 4.13 3.96 -0.82
CA TYR A 37 2.77 3.46 -1.02
C TYR A 37 1.88 4.02 0.09
N LEU A 38 0.95 4.88 -0.29
CA LEU A 38 0.02 5.55 0.62
C LEU A 38 -1.38 4.99 0.43
N VAL A 39 -2.03 4.57 1.51
CA VAL A 39 -3.45 4.22 1.48
C VAL A 39 -4.24 5.20 2.32
N LEU A 40 -5.30 5.73 1.74
CA LEU A 40 -6.31 6.51 2.45
C LEU A 40 -7.39 5.54 2.95
N TRP A 41 -7.48 5.41 4.26
CA TRP A 41 -8.42 4.51 4.92
C TRP A 41 -9.74 5.22 5.23
N PHE A 42 -10.85 4.72 4.68
CA PHE A 42 -12.19 5.25 4.94
C PHE A 42 -12.98 4.38 5.91
N GLY A 43 -12.61 3.11 6.13
CA GLY A 43 -13.09 2.33 7.27
C GLY A 43 -14.58 1.94 7.26
N ARG A 44 -15.27 2.05 6.12
CA ARG A 44 -16.73 1.81 6.01
C ARG A 44 -17.12 0.34 5.82
N GLY A 45 -16.30 -0.59 6.32
CA GLY A 45 -16.48 -2.02 6.08
C GLY A 45 -16.34 -2.42 4.60
N LYS A 46 -15.68 -1.60 3.78
CA LYS A 46 -15.49 -1.81 2.35
C LYS A 46 -14.04 -2.06 1.93
N THR A 47 -13.11 -2.05 2.90
CA THR A 47 -11.71 -2.37 2.66
C THR A 47 -11.57 -3.66 1.85
N GLN A 48 -10.69 -3.65 0.86
CA GLN A 48 -10.46 -4.80 0.01
C GLN A 48 -10.00 -6.00 0.87
N ARG A 49 -10.55 -7.18 0.59
CA ARG A 49 -10.11 -8.41 1.27
C ARG A 49 -8.68 -8.72 0.88
N SER A 50 -7.84 -9.14 1.82
CA SER A 50 -6.50 -9.64 1.50
C SER A 50 -6.58 -10.92 0.66
N PRO A 51 -5.47 -11.30 -0.01
CA PRO A 51 -5.40 -12.53 -0.80
C PRO A 51 -5.74 -13.80 -0.01
N ASP A 52 -5.57 -13.80 1.31
CA ASP A 52 -5.97 -14.87 2.24
C ASP A 52 -7.47 -14.87 2.61
N GLY A 53 -8.24 -13.91 2.10
CA GLY A 53 -9.69 -13.79 2.27
C GLY A 53 -10.13 -12.97 3.48
N GLU A 54 -9.22 -12.54 4.36
CA GLU A 54 -9.56 -11.72 5.52
C GLU A 54 -9.71 -10.24 5.16
N ARG A 55 -10.44 -9.49 5.99
CA ARG A 55 -10.57 -8.04 5.83
C ARG A 55 -9.88 -7.35 7.00
N PRO A 56 -8.88 -6.48 6.74
CA PRO A 56 -8.34 -5.63 7.79
C PRO A 56 -9.48 -4.80 8.41
N ALA A 57 -9.57 -4.79 9.74
CA ALA A 57 -10.62 -4.07 10.46
C ALA A 57 -10.19 -2.67 10.91
N LYS A 58 -8.90 -2.38 10.84
CA LYS A 58 -8.27 -1.14 11.31
C LYS A 58 -7.17 -0.70 10.35
N PRO A 59 -6.87 0.62 10.25
CA PRO A 59 -5.83 1.13 9.36
C PRO A 59 -4.45 0.54 9.68
N GLU A 60 -4.10 0.37 10.96
CA GLU A 60 -2.81 -0.21 11.38
C GLU A 60 -2.69 -1.66 10.93
N ALA A 61 -3.77 -2.44 11.02
CA ALA A 61 -3.79 -3.82 10.55
C ALA A 61 -3.63 -3.94 9.03
N LEU A 62 -4.13 -2.97 8.26
CA LEU A 62 -3.88 -2.91 6.82
C LEU A 62 -2.43 -2.54 6.53
N GLU A 63 -1.88 -1.55 7.25
CA GLU A 63 -0.49 -1.12 7.09
C GLU A 63 0.47 -2.29 7.34
N ASP A 64 0.29 -3.01 8.45
CA ASP A 64 1.11 -4.15 8.80
C ASP A 64 1.08 -5.21 7.70
N ARG A 65 -0.11 -5.58 7.21
CA ARG A 65 -0.23 -6.58 6.13
C ARG A 65 0.46 -6.14 4.85
N LEU A 66 0.30 -4.88 4.45
CA LEU A 66 0.97 -4.34 3.27
C LEU A 66 2.50 -4.33 3.43
N ARG A 67 3.01 -4.03 4.64
CA ARG A 67 4.44 -4.12 4.95
C ARG A 67 4.95 -5.57 4.90
N HIS A 68 4.19 -6.52 5.44
CA HIS A 68 4.56 -7.95 5.43
C HIS A 68 4.52 -8.57 4.03
N ALA A 69 3.76 -7.99 3.10
CA ALA A 69 3.74 -8.44 1.70
C ALA A 69 4.99 -8.02 0.90
N LEU A 70 5.80 -7.10 1.43
CA LEU A 70 7.04 -6.67 0.78
C LEU A 70 8.11 -7.77 0.85
N SER A 71 8.84 -7.97 -0.24
CA SER A 71 10.11 -8.68 -0.20
C SER A 71 11.14 -7.93 0.65
N SER A 72 12.16 -8.64 1.14
CA SER A 72 13.26 -8.06 1.92
C SER A 72 13.97 -6.89 1.21
N GLN A 73 13.99 -6.88 -0.12
CA GLN A 73 14.58 -5.78 -0.90
C GLN A 73 13.64 -4.58 -0.94
N GLN A 74 12.35 -4.80 -1.21
CA GLN A 74 11.36 -3.73 -1.24
C GLN A 74 11.21 -3.08 0.13
N ALA A 75 11.23 -3.84 1.23
CA ALA A 75 11.12 -3.31 2.59
C ALA A 75 12.24 -2.31 2.96
N ARG A 76 13.39 -2.33 2.27
CA ARG A 76 14.49 -1.37 2.46
C ARG A 76 14.30 -0.06 1.69
N LYS A 77 13.38 -0.01 0.73
CA LYS A 77 13.28 1.05 -0.27
C LYS A 77 11.88 1.65 -0.38
N ILE A 78 10.86 0.85 -0.15
CA ILE A 78 9.45 1.22 -0.21
C ILE A 78 8.94 1.46 1.21
N SER A 79 8.43 2.66 1.45
CA SER A 79 7.70 2.99 2.67
C SER A 79 6.21 2.80 2.44
N VAL A 80 5.54 2.06 3.32
CA VAL A 80 4.08 1.95 3.34
C VAL A 80 3.54 2.87 4.41
N CYS A 81 2.43 3.56 4.16
CA CYS A 81 1.72 4.35 5.16
C CYS A 81 0.21 4.24 4.91
N VAL A 82 -0.56 3.98 5.96
CA VAL A 82 -2.02 4.02 5.92
C VAL A 82 -2.48 5.19 6.78
N VAL A 83 -3.17 6.15 6.17
CA VAL A 83 -3.71 7.32 6.87
C VAL A 83 -5.20 7.14 7.06
N ASP A 84 -5.64 7.14 8.32
CA ASP A 84 -7.05 7.15 8.66
C ASP A 84 -7.68 8.50 8.31
N VAL A 85 -8.55 8.50 7.30
CA VAL A 85 -9.33 9.64 6.86
C VAL A 85 -10.83 9.36 6.99
N SER A 86 -11.21 8.35 7.77
CA SER A 86 -12.60 7.92 7.90
C SER A 86 -13.52 9.02 8.44
N GLY A 87 -12.97 10.01 9.15
CA GLY A 87 -13.69 11.14 9.70
C GLY A 87 -14.70 10.66 10.75
N ARG A 88 -14.36 10.81 12.03
CA ARG A 88 -15.39 10.68 13.06
C ARG A 88 -16.44 11.78 12.91
#